data_AF-A0A7R6WVM2-F1
#
_entry.id   AF-A0A7R6WVM2-F1
#
_cell.length_a   1.000
_cell.length_b   1.000
_cell.length_c   1.000
_cell.angle_alpha   90.00
_cell.angle_beta   90.00
_cell.angle_gamma   90.00
#
_symmetry.space_group_name_H-M   'P 1'
#
loop_
_entity.id
_entity.type
_entity.pdbx_description
1 polymer ?
#
loop_
_entity_poly.entity_id
_entity_poly.type
_entity_poly.pdbx_seq_one_letter_code
_entity_poly.pdbx_strand_id
1 'polypeptide(L)'
;MAPSAAQFRDIIVAIMADRHAAASASPYDWKVCVGAVSAAQGEFEKVVVAGTAHDYATTVIARLEQLRDAYYDPDGEYTSGRSDIGTVIEKIRKALKSVGQ
;
A
#
# COMPACT_ATOMS: atom_id res chain seq x y z
N MET A 1 17.08 -14.42 -12.27
CA MET A 1 17.59 -13.61 -11.15
C MET A 1 16.42 -13.14 -10.35
N ALA A 2 16.43 -13.30 -9.02
CA ALA A 2 15.36 -12.76 -8.18
C ALA A 2 15.35 -11.22 -8.29
N PRO A 3 14.17 -10.58 -8.36
CA PRO A 3 14.06 -9.13 -8.38
C PRO A 3 14.72 -8.51 -7.14
N SER A 4 15.43 -7.40 -7.36
CA SER A 4 15.99 -6.59 -6.27
C SER A 4 14.90 -5.82 -5.53
N ALA A 5 15.17 -5.44 -4.28
CA ALA A 5 14.27 -4.57 -3.51
C ALA A 5 13.98 -3.24 -4.23
N ALA A 6 14.95 -2.67 -4.94
CA ALA A 6 14.78 -1.42 -5.70
C ALA A 6 13.79 -1.57 -6.86
N GLN A 7 13.86 -2.67 -7.62
CA GLN A 7 12.89 -2.96 -8.67
C GLN A 7 11.49 -3.17 -8.10
N PHE A 8 11.39 -3.86 -6.96
CA PHE A 8 10.09 -4.09 -6.32
C PHE A 8 9.50 -2.83 -5.69
N ARG A 9 10.35 -1.91 -5.21
CA ARG A 9 9.92 -0.59 -4.78
C ARG A 9 9.21 0.18 -5.89
N ASP A 10 9.74 0.17 -7.11
CA ASP A 10 9.12 0.86 -8.25
C ASP A 10 7.71 0.30 -8.54
N ILE A 11 7.54 -1.02 -8.44
CA ILE A 11 6.24 -1.67 -8.55
C ILE A 11 5.28 -1.19 -7.45
N ILE A 12 5.75 -1.09 -6.20
CA ILE A 12 4.92 -0.58 -5.10
C ILE A 12 4.54 0.88 -5.32
N VAL A 13 5.46 1.72 -5.83
CA VAL A 13 5.17 3.12 -6.18
C VAL A 13 4.06 3.19 -7.24
N ALA A 14 4.14 2.36 -8.29
CA ALA A 14 3.11 2.30 -9.32
C ALA A 14 1.74 1.87 -8.75
N ILE A 15 1.72 0.89 -7.83
CA ILE A 15 0.50 0.44 -7.13
C ILE A 15 -0.09 1.59 -6.29
N MET A 16 0.73 2.34 -5.57
CA MET A 16 0.29 3.49 -4.77
C MET A 16 -0.31 4.58 -5.66
N ALA A 17 0.34 4.92 -6.77
CA ALA A 17 -0.12 5.94 -7.71
C ALA A 17 -1.47 5.55 -8.35
N ASP A 18 -1.62 4.30 -8.80
CA ASP A 18 -2.88 3.75 -9.31
C ASP A 18 -4.00 3.85 -8.25
N ARG A 19 -3.69 3.47 -6.99
CA ARG A 19 -4.70 3.52 -5.94
C ARG A 19 -5.08 4.94 -5.56
N HIS A 20 -4.13 5.87 -5.59
CA HIS A 20 -4.36 7.28 -5.34
C HIS A 20 -5.25 7.90 -6.41
N ALA A 21 -5.04 7.55 -7.69
CA ALA A 21 -5.91 7.98 -8.78
C ALA A 21 -7.35 7.43 -8.60
N ALA A 22 -7.49 6.14 -8.26
CA ALA A 22 -8.79 5.53 -7.99
C ALA A 22 -9.50 6.17 -6.78
N ALA A 23 -8.76 6.46 -5.70
CA ALA A 23 -9.28 7.13 -4.51
C ALA A 23 -9.79 8.55 -4.84
N SER A 24 -9.07 9.28 -5.69
CA SER A 24 -9.43 10.65 -6.11
C SER A 24 -10.67 10.69 -7.01
N ALA A 25 -10.96 9.59 -7.71
CA ALA A 25 -12.15 9.45 -8.54
C ALA A 25 -13.39 8.97 -7.75
N SER A 26 -13.26 8.70 -6.44
CA SER A 26 -14.34 8.13 -5.63
C SER A 26 -15.45 9.17 -5.34
N PRO A 27 -16.71 8.91 -5.70
CA PRO A 27 -17.77 9.92 -5.63
C PRO A 27 -18.24 10.28 -4.21
N TYR A 28 -18.03 9.40 -3.21
CA TYR A 28 -18.61 9.60 -1.86
C TYR A 28 -17.62 9.69 -0.69
N ASP A 29 -16.32 9.49 -0.90
CA ASP A 29 -15.33 9.47 0.21
C ASP A 29 -13.91 9.81 -0.23
N TRP A 30 -13.75 10.56 -1.32
CA TRP A 30 -12.43 10.77 -1.92
C TRP A 30 -11.39 11.28 -0.91
N LYS A 31 -11.76 12.12 0.06
CA LYS A 31 -10.83 12.60 1.10
C LYS A 31 -10.37 11.48 2.04
N VAL A 32 -11.28 10.61 2.47
CA VAL A 32 -10.97 9.46 3.34
C VAL A 32 -10.10 8.46 2.59
N CYS A 33 -10.48 8.12 1.35
CA CYS A 33 -9.69 7.23 0.49
C CYS A 33 -8.29 7.80 0.21
N VAL A 34 -8.20 9.07 -0.21
CA VAL A 34 -6.92 9.74 -0.49
C VAL A 34 -6.06 9.86 0.78
N GLY A 35 -6.67 10.18 1.92
CA GLY A 35 -5.98 10.23 3.21
C GLY A 35 -5.38 8.88 3.60
N ALA A 36 -6.15 7.80 3.44
CA ALA A 36 -5.70 6.45 3.74
C ALA A 36 -4.55 5.99 2.81
N VAL A 37 -4.64 6.28 1.51
CA VAL A 37 -3.56 5.97 0.55
C VAL A 37 -2.31 6.82 0.84
N SER A 38 -2.48 8.10 1.20
CA SER A 38 -1.37 8.98 1.58
C SER A 38 -0.68 8.50 2.87
N ALA A 39 -1.44 8.03 3.85
CA ALA A 39 -0.89 7.44 5.07
C ALA A 39 -0.12 6.15 4.76
N ALA A 40 -0.67 5.28 3.90
CA ALA A 40 0.01 4.08 3.43
C ALA A 40 1.32 4.40 2.71
N GLN A 41 1.32 5.42 1.84
CA GLN A 41 2.53 5.90 1.18
C GLN A 41 3.57 6.38 2.20
N GLY A 42 3.16 7.18 3.19
CA GLY A 42 4.06 7.68 4.24
C GLY A 42 4.71 6.56 5.07
N GLU A 43 3.98 5.47 5.37
CA GLU A 43 4.56 4.31 6.05
C GLU A 43 5.50 3.51 5.13
N PHE A 44 5.13 3.36 3.87
CA PHE A 44 5.98 2.71 2.86
C PHE A 44 7.31 3.44 2.66
N GLU A 45 7.30 4.78 2.58
CA GLU A 45 8.51 5.58 2.36
C GLU A 45 9.52 5.51 3.53
N LYS A 46 9.07 5.10 4.72
CA LYS A 46 9.94 4.87 5.88
C LYS A 46 10.68 3.53 5.82
N VAL A 47 10.28 2.61 4.94
CA VAL A 47 10.91 1.29 4.84
C VAL A 47 12.22 1.41 4.05
N VAL A 48 13.32 1.00 4.68
CA VAL A 48 14.63 0.97 4.02
C VAL A 48 14.63 -0.04 2.89
N VAL A 49 15.09 0.39 1.71
CA VAL A 49 15.14 -0.43 0.50
C VAL A 49 16.41 -1.27 0.53
N ALA A 50 16.30 -2.51 1.00
CA ALA A 50 17.43 -3.41 1.15
C ALA A 50 17.06 -4.86 0.83
N GLY A 51 18.07 -5.68 0.53
CA GLY A 51 17.91 -7.12 0.34
C GLY A 51 17.14 -7.50 -0.93
N THR A 52 16.35 -8.56 -0.81
CA THR A 52 15.55 -9.11 -1.92
C THR A 52 14.19 -8.43 -1.99
N ALA A 53 13.51 -8.52 -3.14
CA ALA A 53 12.13 -8.07 -3.26
C ALA A 53 11.20 -8.70 -2.20
N HIS A 54 11.41 -9.97 -1.85
CA HIS A 54 10.58 -10.68 -0.90
C HIS A 54 10.72 -10.14 0.52
N ASP A 55 11.96 -9.93 0.98
CA ASP A 55 12.25 -9.36 2.30
C ASP A 55 11.68 -7.93 2.42
N TYR A 56 11.94 -7.12 1.39
CA TYR A 56 11.42 -5.76 1.32
C TYR A 56 9.89 -5.72 1.30
N ALA A 57 9.25 -6.52 0.43
CA ALA A 57 7.80 -6.60 0.33
C ALA A 57 7.15 -7.07 1.64
N THR A 58 7.76 -8.04 2.32
CA THR A 58 7.26 -8.55 3.61
C THR A 58 7.29 -7.46 4.67
N THR A 59 8.38 -6.69 4.73
CA THR A 59 8.51 -5.54 5.65
C THR A 59 7.48 -4.46 5.35
N VAL A 60 7.29 -4.10 4.08
CA VAL A 60 6.27 -3.13 3.65
C VAL A 60 4.87 -3.61 4.00
N ILE A 61 4.52 -4.86 3.68
CA ILE A 61 3.21 -5.45 3.98
C ILE A 61 2.94 -5.41 5.48
N ALA A 62 3.89 -5.82 6.32
CA ALA A 62 3.73 -5.80 7.77
C ALA A 62 3.44 -4.39 8.32
N ARG A 63 4.16 -3.38 7.81
CA ARG A 63 3.93 -1.97 8.18
C ARG A 63 2.54 -1.48 7.76
N LEU A 64 2.12 -1.80 6.54
CA LEU A 64 0.80 -1.42 6.05
C LEU A 64 -0.33 -2.16 6.80
N GLU A 65 -0.11 -3.41 7.21
CA GLU A 65 -1.08 -4.15 8.04
C GLU A 65 -1.21 -3.54 9.44
N GLN A 66 -0.09 -3.12 10.05
CA GLN A 66 -0.11 -2.36 11.31
C GLN A 66 -0.84 -1.02 11.14
N LEU A 67 -0.57 -0.28 10.07
CA LEU A 67 -1.27 0.95 9.75
C LEU A 67 -2.77 0.69 9.62
N ARG A 68 -3.18 -0.31 8.82
CA ARG A 68 -4.59 -0.66 8.61
C ARG A 68 -5.32 -0.94 9.93
N ASP A 69 -4.70 -1.68 10.83
CA ASP A 69 -5.27 -2.04 12.12
C ASP A 69 -5.44 -0.82 13.04
N ALA A 70 -4.43 0.05 13.06
CA ALA A 70 -4.43 1.29 13.83
C ALA A 70 -5.20 2.44 13.16
N TYR A 71 -5.50 2.34 11.85
CA TYR A 71 -6.15 3.42 11.09
C TYR A 71 -7.56 3.62 11.64
N TYR A 72 -7.81 4.77 12.25
CA TYR A 72 -9.12 5.14 12.74
C TYR A 72 -9.58 6.35 11.94
N ASP A 73 -10.69 6.19 11.23
CA ASP A 73 -11.32 7.31 10.53
C ASP A 73 -12.21 8.04 11.55
N PRO A 74 -11.91 9.31 11.89
CA PRO A 74 -12.62 10.03 12.95
C PRO A 74 -14.11 10.26 12.64
N ASP A 75 -14.52 10.13 11.37
CA ASP A 75 -15.93 10.23 10.97
C ASP A 75 -16.71 8.92 11.18
N GLY A 76 -16.05 7.78 11.41
CA GLY A 76 -16.67 6.50 11.86
C GLY A 76 -17.71 5.86 10.94
N GLU A 77 -18.22 6.60 9.95
CA GLU A 77 -19.29 6.24 9.03
C GLU A 77 -18.74 5.50 7.80
N TYR A 78 -17.43 5.65 7.53
CA TYR A 78 -16.80 5.18 6.30
C TYR A 78 -15.71 4.12 6.56
N THR A 79 -16.05 2.86 6.30
CA THR A 79 -15.10 1.72 6.29
C THR A 79 -14.09 1.77 5.12
N SER A 80 -14.21 2.78 4.27
CA SER A 80 -13.48 2.95 3.01
C SER A 80 -11.96 3.06 3.22
N GLY A 81 -11.48 3.84 4.17
CA GLY A 81 -10.02 4.06 4.37
C GLY A 81 -9.24 2.78 4.72
N ARG A 82 -9.76 1.93 5.62
CA ARG A 82 -9.13 0.63 5.94
C ARG A 82 -9.15 -0.32 4.74
N SER A 83 -10.22 -0.27 3.94
CA SER A 83 -10.38 -1.08 2.74
C SER A 83 -9.43 -0.66 1.63
N ASP A 84 -9.17 0.64 1.48
CA ASP A 84 -8.15 1.20 0.60
C ASP A 84 -6.75 0.66 0.94
N ILE A 85 -6.35 0.74 2.21
CA ILE A 85 -5.05 0.20 2.68
C ILE A 85 -4.98 -1.32 2.44
N GLY A 86 -6.07 -2.04 2.74
CA GLY A 86 -6.20 -3.47 2.45
C GLY A 86 -5.98 -3.80 0.97
N THR A 87 -6.59 -3.02 0.08
CA THR A 87 -6.44 -3.18 -1.38
C THR A 87 -4.98 -3.01 -1.82
N VAL A 88 -4.27 -2.03 -1.27
CA VAL A 88 -2.84 -1.83 -1.55
C VAL A 88 -2.04 -3.07 -1.14
N ILE A 89 -2.27 -3.58 0.08
CA ILE A 89 -1.61 -4.80 0.58
C ILE A 89 -1.85 -5.98 -0.35
N GLU A 90 -3.08 -6.20 -0.81
CA GLU A 90 -3.42 -7.28 -1.73
C GLU A 90 -2.74 -7.14 -3.09
N LYS A 91 -2.68 -5.92 -3.65
CA LYS A 91 -1.96 -5.64 -4.89
C LYS A 91 -0.47 -5.93 -4.75
N ILE A 92 0.15 -5.56 -3.64
CA ILE A 92 1.56 -5.85 -3.36
C ILE A 92 1.79 -7.36 -3.25
N ARG A 93 0.92 -8.10 -2.54
CA ARG A 93 0.99 -9.57 -2.45
C ARG A 93 0.87 -10.24 -3.81
N LYS A 94 -0.06 -9.78 -4.65
CA LYS A 94 -0.25 -10.29 -6.01
C LYS A 94 0.98 -10.01 -6.88
N ALA A 95 1.51 -8.79 -6.83
CA ALA A 95 2.73 -8.43 -7.54
C ALA A 95 3.91 -9.30 -7.09
N LEU A 96 4.09 -9.48 -5.78
CA LEU A 96 5.16 -10.33 -5.23
C LEU A 96 5.08 -11.76 -5.76
N LYS A 97 3.87 -12.34 -5.80
CA LYS A 97 3.65 -13.68 -6.37
C LYS A 97 4.01 -13.74 -7.85
N SER A 98 3.67 -12.71 -8.63
CA SER A 98 3.97 -12.66 -10.06
C SER A 98 5.46 -12.51 -10.38
N VAL A 99 6.28 -11.93 -9.50
CA VAL A 99 7.74 -11.83 -9.70
C VAL A 99 8.51 -13.02 -9.09
N GLY A 100 7.85 -13.85 -8.28
CA GLY A 100 8.41 -15.09 -7.73
C GLY A 100 8.16 -16.34 -8.58
N GLN A 101 7.34 -16.25 -9.64
CA GLN A 101 7.16 -17.27 -10.68
C GLN A 101 8.11 -17.01 -11.85
#